data_AF-A0A942J386-F1
#
_entry.id   AF-A0A942J386-F1
#
_cell.length_a   1.000
_cell.length_b   1.000
_cell.length_c   1.000
_cell.angle_alpha   90.00
_cell.angle_beta   90.00
_cell.angle_gamma   90.00
#
_symmetry.space_group_name_H-M   'P 1'
#
loop_
_entity.id
_entity.type
_entity.pdbx_description
1 polymer ?
#
loop_
_entity_poly.entity_id
_entity_poly.type
_entity_poly.pdbx_seq_one_letter_code
_entity_poly.pdbx_strand_id
1 'polypeptide(L)'
;MSKSYDADLALYINGSWKSSEGRDMFPVIDPALGETIAEVPLASPADLDEALDAADKGFVLWRATPVEQRAAVLRKTADLLRERADAIARLLTLEQGKPLAEARAEVVGSAALFDWCAAEAVRIYGRVLVRPTGQRSMINKQPIGPVAAFSPWNFPISLMAKKIASALAVGCSVIAKPPEETPGCTGALVRCLADAGLPAGVVQLVHGVPDAVSRHLLASPVIRKVSFTGSVPVGRHLMRLAADGLKRVTMELGGHA
;
A
#
# COMPACT_ATOMS: atom_id res chain seq x y z
N MET A 1 26.90 -15.20 -7.47
CA MET A 1 26.22 -14.13 -6.70
C MET A 1 25.77 -14.74 -5.39
N SER A 2 26.07 -14.11 -4.26
CA SER A 2 25.51 -14.53 -2.96
C SER A 2 23.99 -14.56 -3.07
N LYS A 3 23.36 -15.68 -2.73
CA LYS A 3 21.90 -15.87 -2.69
C LYS A 3 21.32 -15.39 -1.35
N SER A 4 21.86 -14.32 -0.77
CA SER A 4 21.39 -13.82 0.52
C SER A 4 20.09 -13.06 0.32
N TYR A 5 19.06 -13.46 1.05
CA TYR A 5 17.81 -12.72 1.16
C TYR A 5 18.01 -11.60 2.20
N ASP A 6 18.54 -10.48 1.73
CA ASP A 6 18.92 -9.34 2.58
C ASP A 6 17.73 -8.39 2.84
N ALA A 7 16.61 -8.92 3.34
CA ALA A 7 15.47 -8.12 3.77
C ALA A 7 15.29 -8.20 5.28
N ASP A 8 15.30 -7.04 5.93
CA ASP A 8 14.88 -6.90 7.31
C ASP A 8 13.34 -6.90 7.36
N LEU A 9 12.71 -8.04 7.65
CA LEU A 9 11.26 -8.18 7.60
C LEU A 9 10.62 -7.69 8.90
N ALA A 10 9.76 -6.67 8.78
CA ALA A 10 9.13 -6.01 9.90
C ALA A 10 7.81 -5.37 9.49
N LEU A 11 6.93 -5.15 10.46
CA LEU A 11 5.78 -4.26 10.29
C LEU A 11 6.28 -2.81 10.26
N TYR A 12 5.58 -1.92 9.56
CA TYR A 12 5.85 -0.48 9.62
C TYR A 12 4.63 0.24 10.15
N ILE A 13 4.70 0.75 11.38
CA ILE A 13 3.58 1.38 12.06
C ILE A 13 4.06 2.70 12.64
N ASN A 14 3.33 3.77 12.33
CA ASN A 14 3.59 5.13 12.82
C ASN A 14 5.06 5.59 12.67
N GLY A 15 5.71 5.27 11.55
CA GLY A 15 7.08 5.69 11.30
C GLY A 15 8.16 4.78 11.89
N SER A 16 7.79 3.66 12.53
CA SER A 16 8.73 2.72 13.15
C SER A 16 8.59 1.32 12.58
N TRP A 17 9.75 0.66 12.41
CA TRP A 17 9.83 -0.75 12.02
C TRP A 17 9.74 -1.63 13.27
N LYS A 18 8.78 -2.56 13.30
CA LYS A 18 8.57 -3.51 14.40
C LYS A 18 8.85 -4.92 13.93
N SER A 19 9.92 -5.52 14.48
CA SER A 19 10.38 -6.87 14.17
C SER A 19 9.74 -7.91 15.08
N SER A 20 10.38 -9.06 15.30
CA SER A 20 9.80 -10.32 15.80
C SER A 20 9.40 -10.36 17.29
N GLU A 21 9.28 -9.24 18.01
CA GLU A 21 9.05 -9.06 19.48
C GLU A 21 8.09 -10.06 20.19
N GLY A 22 8.39 -11.36 20.22
CA GLY A 22 7.49 -12.42 20.70
C GLY A 22 6.26 -12.66 19.81
N ARG A 23 6.29 -12.21 18.56
CA ARG A 23 5.15 -12.26 17.62
C ARG A 23 5.06 -13.61 16.93
N ASP A 24 3.85 -13.96 16.48
CA ASP A 24 3.71 -15.03 15.50
C ASP A 24 4.43 -14.63 14.21
N MET A 25 5.06 -15.61 13.57
CA MET A 25 5.88 -15.43 12.38
C MET A 25 5.31 -16.26 11.23
N PHE A 26 5.50 -15.80 10.00
CA PHE A 26 5.17 -16.56 8.79
C PHE A 26 6.45 -16.85 7.99
N PRO A 27 6.70 -18.12 7.62
CA PRO A 27 7.88 -18.50 6.85
C PRO A 27 7.76 -18.03 5.40
N VAL A 28 8.73 -17.24 4.95
CA VAL A 28 8.88 -16.86 3.54
C VAL A 28 9.70 -17.95 2.86
N ILE A 29 9.15 -18.54 1.80
CA ILE A 29 9.74 -19.70 1.11
C ILE A 29 10.24 -19.24 -0.25
N ASP A 30 11.47 -19.62 -0.61
CA ASP A 30 11.94 -19.52 -2.00
C ASP A 30 11.23 -20.59 -2.84
N PRO A 31 10.33 -20.22 -3.77
CA PRO A 31 9.55 -21.19 -4.52
C PRO A 31 10.39 -22.02 -5.50
N ALA A 32 11.63 -21.60 -5.83
CA ALA A 32 12.53 -22.36 -6.68
C ALA A 32 13.23 -23.50 -5.92
N LEU A 33 13.36 -23.39 -4.60
CA LEU A 33 14.07 -24.36 -3.75
C LEU A 33 13.14 -25.09 -2.75
N GLY A 34 12.01 -24.49 -2.41
CA GLY A 34 11.13 -24.96 -1.33
C GLY A 34 11.69 -24.71 0.08
N GLU A 35 12.75 -23.94 0.20
CA GLU A 35 13.44 -23.64 1.47
C GLU A 35 12.95 -22.33 2.07
N THR A 36 12.89 -22.25 3.40
CA THR A 36 12.59 -21.01 4.10
C THR A 36 13.79 -20.06 4.01
N ILE A 37 13.58 -18.86 3.49
CA ILE A 37 14.62 -17.83 3.29
C ILE A 37 14.57 -16.72 4.33
N ALA A 38 13.42 -16.50 4.98
CA ALA A 38 13.22 -15.55 6.06
C ALA A 38 11.88 -15.82 6.77
N GLU A 39 11.58 -15.03 7.81
CA GLU A 39 10.28 -15.03 8.47
C GLU A 39 9.76 -13.60 8.63
N VAL A 40 8.49 -13.38 8.33
CA VAL A 40 7.82 -12.07 8.49
C VAL A 40 6.95 -12.07 9.75
N PRO A 41 7.04 -11.03 10.62
CA PRO A 41 6.18 -10.95 11.79
C PRO A 41 4.73 -10.69 11.41
N LEU A 42 3.81 -11.28 12.16
CA LEU A 42 2.37 -11.10 12.01
C LEU A 42 1.86 -10.08 13.02
N ALA A 43 1.01 -9.18 12.54
CA ALA A 43 0.38 -8.14 13.34
C ALA A 43 -0.63 -8.75 14.32
N SER A 44 -0.48 -8.39 15.59
CA SER A 44 -1.50 -8.65 16.62
C SER A 44 -2.67 -7.67 16.49
N PRO A 45 -3.81 -7.91 17.15
CA PRO A 45 -4.90 -6.93 17.21
C PRO A 45 -4.46 -5.56 17.72
N ALA A 46 -3.54 -5.50 18.69
CA ALA A 46 -3.02 -4.25 19.23
C ALA A 46 -2.21 -3.45 18.19
N ASP A 47 -1.44 -4.14 17.33
CA ASP A 47 -0.73 -3.48 16.23
C ASP A 47 -1.70 -2.93 15.19
N LEU A 48 -2.80 -3.63 14.93
CA LEU A 48 -3.84 -3.16 14.00
C LEU A 48 -4.58 -1.94 14.56
N ASP A 49 -4.84 -1.89 15.87
CA ASP A 49 -5.40 -0.72 16.54
C ASP A 49 -4.45 0.49 16.47
N GLU A 50 -3.15 0.28 16.70
CA GLU A 50 -2.14 1.31 16.55
C GLU A 50 -2.00 1.79 15.10
N ALA A 51 -2.05 0.87 14.13
CA ALA A 51 -2.03 1.21 12.71
C ALA A 51 -3.24 2.04 12.31
N LEU A 52 -4.44 1.75 12.86
CA LEU A 52 -5.66 2.52 12.65
C LEU A 52 -5.55 3.94 13.23
N ASP A 53 -5.10 4.07 14.49
CA ASP A 53 -4.89 5.38 15.12
C ASP A 53 -3.86 6.22 14.37
N ALA A 54 -2.74 5.60 13.96
CA ALA A 54 -1.71 6.24 13.16
C ALA A 54 -2.24 6.68 11.80
N ALA A 55 -3.03 5.84 11.12
CA ALA A 55 -3.63 6.18 9.83
C ALA A 55 -4.62 7.33 9.93
N ASP A 56 -5.41 7.42 11.00
CA ASP A 56 -6.35 8.53 11.20
C ASP A 56 -5.61 9.86 11.42
N LYS A 57 -4.61 9.88 12.31
CA LYS A 57 -3.75 11.05 12.56
C LYS A 57 -2.96 11.44 11.31
N GLY A 58 -2.38 10.46 10.63
CA GLY A 58 -1.63 10.65 9.39
C GLY A 58 -2.51 11.18 8.26
N PHE A 59 -3.80 10.80 8.20
CA PHE A 59 -4.74 11.38 7.24
C PHE A 59 -4.96 12.87 7.51
N VAL A 60 -5.19 13.26 8.76
CA VAL A 60 -5.37 14.68 9.13
C VAL A 60 -4.17 15.53 8.74
N LEU A 61 -2.96 15.01 8.96
CA LEU A 61 -1.72 15.65 8.53
C LEU A 61 -1.61 15.72 7.01
N TRP A 62 -1.73 14.59 6.32
CA TRP A 62 -1.43 14.46 4.90
C TRP A 62 -2.42 15.18 3.99
N ARG A 63 -3.71 15.23 4.38
CA ARG A 63 -4.72 15.99 3.64
C ARG A 63 -4.46 17.51 3.68
N ALA A 64 -3.75 17.99 4.70
CA ALA A 64 -3.41 19.39 4.89
C ALA A 64 -2.04 19.75 4.26
N THR A 65 -1.20 18.76 3.98
CA THR A 65 0.07 18.94 3.28
C THR A 65 -0.16 19.56 1.90
N PRO A 66 0.55 20.64 1.51
CA PRO A 66 0.46 21.24 0.18
C PRO A 66 0.67 20.21 -0.94
N VAL A 67 -0.06 20.37 -2.04
CA VAL A 67 -0.07 19.39 -3.13
C VAL A 67 1.29 19.23 -3.79
N GLU A 68 2.09 20.30 -3.85
CA GLU A 68 3.44 20.32 -4.38
C GLU A 68 4.38 19.47 -3.51
N GLN A 69 4.22 19.54 -2.19
CA GLN A 69 5.00 18.71 -1.26
C GLN A 69 4.60 17.23 -1.37
N ARG A 70 3.30 16.94 -1.52
CA ARG A 70 2.84 15.57 -1.78
C ARG A 70 3.44 15.02 -3.09
N ALA A 71 3.40 15.81 -4.16
CA ALA A 71 3.98 15.43 -5.44
C ALA A 71 5.51 15.22 -5.35
N ALA A 72 6.22 16.05 -4.57
CA ALA A 72 7.66 15.92 -4.36
C ALA A 72 8.02 14.60 -3.65
N VAL A 73 7.28 14.21 -2.61
CA VAL A 73 7.48 12.91 -1.92
C VAL A 73 7.26 11.74 -2.89
N LEU A 74 6.20 11.80 -3.71
CA LEU A 74 5.91 10.75 -4.70
C LEU A 74 7.02 10.64 -5.76
N ARG A 75 7.52 11.77 -6.27
CA ARG A 75 8.63 11.78 -7.24
C ARG A 75 9.92 11.24 -6.63
N LYS A 76 10.28 11.68 -5.42
CA LYS A 76 11.44 11.15 -4.71
C LYS A 76 11.32 9.65 -4.44
N THR A 77 10.12 9.16 -4.16
CA THR A 77 9.86 7.72 -4.03
C THR A 77 10.13 6.99 -5.34
N ALA A 78 9.69 7.54 -6.48
CA ALA A 78 9.98 6.97 -7.80
C ALA A 78 11.48 6.91 -8.08
N ASP A 79 12.22 7.97 -7.75
CA ASP A 79 13.68 8.01 -7.91
C ASP A 79 14.37 6.95 -7.06
N LEU A 80 13.98 6.80 -5.79
CA LEU A 80 14.52 5.77 -4.89
C LEU A 80 14.19 4.34 -5.36
N LEU A 81 12.99 4.12 -5.91
CA LEU A 81 12.63 2.82 -6.50
C LEU A 81 13.51 2.49 -7.71
N ARG A 82 13.86 3.48 -8.55
CA ARG A 82 14.78 3.28 -9.68
C ARG A 82 16.21 3.03 -9.22
N GLU A 83 16.67 3.83 -8.26
CA GLU A 83 18.01 3.70 -7.67
C GLU A 83 18.21 2.30 -7.06
N ARG A 84 17.19 1.80 -6.36
CA ARG A 84 17.22 0.51 -5.65
C ARG A 84 16.65 -0.65 -6.47
N ALA A 85 16.37 -0.44 -7.76
CA ALA A 85 15.62 -1.39 -8.58
C ALA A 85 16.24 -2.80 -8.59
N ASP A 86 17.56 -2.89 -8.71
CA ASP A 86 18.25 -4.19 -8.78
C ASP A 86 18.21 -4.95 -7.45
N ALA A 87 18.31 -4.24 -6.32
CA ALA A 87 18.23 -4.86 -4.99
C ALA A 87 16.81 -5.36 -4.71
N ILE A 88 15.80 -4.53 -5.00
CA ILE A 88 14.39 -4.87 -4.81
C ILE A 88 13.99 -6.02 -5.75
N ALA A 89 14.48 -6.03 -7.00
CA ALA A 89 14.21 -7.10 -7.95
C ALA A 89 14.77 -8.45 -7.48
N ARG A 90 15.93 -8.48 -6.81
CA ARG A 90 16.47 -9.71 -6.23
C ARG A 90 15.57 -10.25 -5.12
N LEU A 91 15.10 -9.38 -4.21
CA LEU A 91 14.14 -9.79 -3.17
C LEU A 91 12.90 -10.40 -3.81
N LEU A 92 12.31 -9.70 -4.78
CA LEU A 92 11.11 -10.15 -5.49
C LEU A 92 11.33 -11.49 -6.20
N THR A 93 12.46 -11.69 -6.86
CA THR A 93 12.77 -12.99 -7.50
C THR A 93 12.88 -14.11 -6.46
N LEU A 94 13.54 -13.87 -5.33
CA LEU A 94 13.73 -14.90 -4.30
C LEU A 94 12.42 -15.29 -3.61
N GLU A 95 11.53 -14.33 -3.31
CA GLU A 95 10.29 -14.63 -2.58
C GLU A 95 9.11 -15.02 -3.49
N GLN A 96 9.11 -14.58 -4.76
CA GLN A 96 7.99 -14.80 -5.69
C GLN A 96 8.32 -15.80 -6.81
N GLY A 97 9.59 -15.87 -7.23
CA GLY A 97 10.07 -16.83 -8.23
C GLY A 97 10.18 -16.31 -9.67
N LYS A 98 9.68 -15.11 -10.01
CA LYS A 98 9.80 -14.60 -11.39
C LYS A 98 11.25 -14.31 -11.78
N PRO A 99 11.62 -14.43 -13.07
CA PRO A 99 12.94 -14.07 -13.56
C PRO A 99 13.35 -12.64 -13.18
N LEU A 100 14.63 -12.44 -12.86
CA LEU A 100 15.15 -11.16 -12.39
C LEU A 100 14.87 -9.99 -13.34
N ALA A 101 14.87 -10.23 -14.65
CA ALA A 101 14.55 -9.21 -15.65
C ALA A 101 13.09 -8.74 -15.54
N GLU A 102 12.15 -9.66 -15.30
CA GLU A 102 10.72 -9.34 -15.09
C GLU A 102 10.51 -8.63 -13.75
N ALA A 103 11.19 -9.09 -12.69
CA ALA A 103 11.17 -8.44 -11.39
C ALA A 103 11.64 -6.98 -11.49
N ARG A 104 12.76 -6.74 -12.18
CA ARG A 104 13.29 -5.39 -12.40
C ARG A 104 12.33 -4.52 -13.21
N ALA A 105 11.72 -5.07 -14.25
CA ALA A 105 10.72 -4.36 -15.04
C ALA A 105 9.51 -3.96 -14.19
N GLU A 106 9.05 -4.82 -13.27
CA GLU A 106 7.96 -4.51 -12.35
C GLU A 106 8.33 -3.35 -11.40
N VAL A 107 9.54 -3.35 -10.83
CA VAL A 107 10.00 -2.27 -9.94
C VAL A 107 10.06 -0.93 -10.67
N VAL A 108 10.64 -0.91 -11.88
CA VAL A 108 10.74 0.30 -12.70
C VAL A 108 9.35 0.78 -13.16
N GLY A 109 8.46 -0.13 -13.54
CA GLY A 109 7.07 0.19 -13.85
C GLY A 109 6.32 0.79 -12.65
N SER A 110 6.62 0.31 -11.45
CA SER A 110 6.05 0.85 -10.21
C SER A 110 6.56 2.27 -9.93
N ALA A 111 7.84 2.56 -10.18
CA ALA A 111 8.35 3.93 -10.12
C ALA A 111 7.61 4.88 -11.10
N ALA A 112 7.30 4.41 -12.31
CA ALA A 112 6.54 5.20 -13.27
C ALA A 112 5.10 5.52 -12.78
N LEU A 113 4.46 4.61 -12.05
CA LEU A 113 3.16 4.88 -11.41
C LEU A 113 3.24 6.00 -10.38
N PHE A 114 4.31 6.05 -9.59
CA PHE A 114 4.54 7.14 -8.62
C PHE A 114 4.74 8.48 -9.31
N ASP A 115 5.51 8.54 -10.41
CA ASP A 115 5.66 9.77 -11.20
C ASP A 115 4.35 10.24 -11.81
N TRP A 116 3.58 9.32 -12.37
CA TRP A 116 2.26 9.63 -12.92
C TRP A 116 1.33 10.17 -11.83
N CYS A 117 1.27 9.51 -10.67
CA CYS A 117 0.47 9.97 -9.54
C CYS A 117 0.95 11.33 -8.98
N ALA A 118 2.25 11.59 -8.97
CA ALA A 118 2.81 12.89 -8.59
C ALA A 118 2.35 14.00 -9.53
N ALA A 119 2.32 13.71 -10.84
CA ALA A 119 1.79 14.64 -11.83
C ALA A 119 0.27 14.84 -11.68
N GLU A 120 -0.49 13.77 -11.43
CA GLU A 120 -1.94 13.88 -11.27
C GLU A 120 -2.37 14.55 -9.95
N ALA A 121 -1.53 14.53 -8.91
CA ALA A 121 -1.83 15.17 -7.63
C ALA A 121 -2.20 16.66 -7.79
N VAL A 122 -1.52 17.39 -8.71
CA VAL A 122 -1.76 18.81 -9.00
C VAL A 122 -2.86 19.07 -10.04
N ARG A 123 -3.53 18.02 -10.54
CA ARG A 123 -4.55 18.07 -11.61
C ARG A 123 -5.94 17.62 -11.15
N ILE A 124 -6.17 17.58 -9.84
CA ILE A 124 -7.47 17.21 -9.25
C ILE A 124 -8.44 18.40 -9.35
N TYR A 125 -8.94 18.65 -10.55
CA TYR A 125 -9.79 19.82 -10.83
C TYR A 125 -11.23 19.66 -10.31
N GLY A 126 -11.74 20.76 -9.76
CA GLY A 126 -13.16 20.96 -9.54
C GLY A 126 -13.90 21.39 -10.81
N ARG A 127 -15.17 21.77 -10.66
CA ARG A 127 -15.98 22.33 -11.76
C ARG A 127 -16.94 23.39 -11.24
N VAL A 128 -17.11 24.48 -11.98
CA VAL A 128 -18.18 25.47 -11.76
C VAL A 128 -19.34 25.15 -12.70
N LEU A 129 -20.56 25.17 -12.18
CA LEU A 129 -21.77 24.84 -12.95
C LEU A 129 -22.63 26.08 -13.18
N VAL A 130 -23.34 26.08 -14.32
CA VAL A 130 -24.33 27.11 -14.67
C VAL A 130 -25.48 27.08 -13.65
N ARG A 131 -25.87 28.26 -13.16
CA ARG A 131 -26.99 28.46 -12.23
C ARG A 131 -27.74 29.75 -12.58
N PRO A 132 -29.01 29.90 -12.14
CA PRO A 132 -29.73 31.16 -12.28
C PRO A 132 -28.97 32.34 -11.69
N THR A 133 -29.26 33.55 -12.19
CA THR A 133 -28.68 34.81 -11.69
C THR A 133 -28.77 34.90 -10.17
N GLY A 134 -27.68 35.30 -9.53
CA GLY A 134 -27.57 35.39 -8.07
C GLY A 134 -27.19 34.08 -7.37
N GLN A 135 -26.97 32.98 -8.11
CA GLN A 135 -26.53 31.70 -7.53
C GLN A 135 -25.20 31.24 -8.11
N ARG A 136 -24.43 30.48 -7.32
CA ARG A 136 -23.17 29.83 -7.73
C ARG A 136 -23.17 28.37 -7.27
N SER A 137 -22.72 27.47 -8.14
CA SER A 137 -22.49 26.07 -7.78
C SER A 137 -21.08 25.65 -8.16
N MET A 138 -20.40 24.97 -7.24
CA MET A 138 -19.02 24.51 -7.36
C MET A 138 -18.92 23.07 -6.90
N ILE A 139 -18.20 22.25 -7.66
CA ILE A 139 -17.83 20.88 -7.30
C ILE A 139 -16.35 20.90 -6.96
N ASN A 140 -16.03 20.50 -5.73
CA ASN A 140 -14.66 20.27 -5.29
C ASN A 140 -14.42 18.77 -5.10
N LYS A 141 -13.15 18.36 -5.16
CA LYS A 141 -12.71 16.98 -4.91
C LYS A 141 -11.85 16.97 -3.65
N GLN A 142 -12.08 16.03 -2.77
CA GLN A 142 -11.37 15.89 -1.51
C GLN A 142 -11.03 14.41 -1.28
N PRO A 143 -9.92 14.09 -0.56
CA PRO A 143 -9.59 12.73 -0.21
C PRO A 143 -10.71 12.11 0.63
N ILE A 144 -10.95 10.81 0.40
CA ILE A 144 -12.02 10.07 1.06
C ILE A 144 -11.71 9.76 2.54
N GLY A 145 -10.42 9.75 2.92
CA GLY A 145 -9.94 9.33 4.24
C GLY A 145 -9.02 8.09 4.18
N PRO A 146 -8.72 7.49 5.33
CA PRO A 146 -7.85 6.33 5.43
C PRO A 146 -8.29 5.15 4.55
N VAL A 147 -7.33 4.53 3.87
CA VAL A 147 -7.53 3.43 2.92
C VAL A 147 -6.95 2.13 3.48
N ALA A 148 -7.72 1.04 3.44
CA ALA A 148 -7.19 -0.31 3.60
C ALA A 148 -6.87 -0.89 2.21
N ALA A 149 -5.59 -1.18 1.96
CA ALA A 149 -5.09 -1.67 0.68
C ALA A 149 -4.61 -3.13 0.81
N PHE A 150 -5.24 -4.02 0.04
CA PHE A 150 -4.93 -5.45 0.02
C PHE A 150 -4.48 -5.84 -1.39
N SER A 151 -3.34 -6.51 -1.52
CA SER A 151 -2.81 -6.99 -2.81
C SER A 151 -2.46 -8.48 -2.76
N PRO A 152 -2.36 -9.14 -3.91
CA PRO A 152 -1.90 -10.53 -4.04
C PRO A 152 -0.39 -10.61 -4.34
N TRP A 153 0.12 -11.83 -4.48
CA TRP A 153 1.54 -12.19 -4.65
C TRP A 153 2.06 -12.25 -6.09
N ASN A 154 1.22 -12.18 -7.11
CA ASN A 154 1.68 -12.37 -8.49
C ASN A 154 2.46 -11.16 -9.04
N PHE A 155 2.08 -9.95 -8.61
CA PHE A 155 2.79 -8.70 -8.89
C PHE A 155 2.85 -7.85 -7.61
N PRO A 156 3.63 -8.29 -6.61
CA PRO A 156 3.51 -7.78 -5.25
C PRO A 156 3.78 -6.27 -5.17
N ILE A 157 4.76 -5.77 -5.92
CA ILE A 157 5.19 -4.38 -5.81
C ILE A 157 4.27 -3.47 -6.62
N SER A 158 3.92 -3.84 -7.86
CA SER A 158 3.15 -2.96 -8.73
C SER A 158 1.68 -2.85 -8.33
N LEU A 159 1.07 -3.95 -7.87
CA LEU A 159 -0.31 -3.94 -7.39
C LEU A 159 -0.43 -3.17 -6.07
N MET A 160 0.59 -3.20 -5.21
CA MET A 160 0.63 -2.38 -4.01
C MET A 160 0.91 -0.91 -4.35
N ALA A 161 1.90 -0.62 -5.20
CA ALA A 161 2.24 0.72 -5.66
C ALA A 161 1.04 1.44 -6.29
N LYS A 162 0.26 0.76 -7.14
CA LYS A 162 -0.96 1.32 -7.76
C LYS A 162 -1.96 1.84 -6.71
N LYS A 163 -2.07 1.15 -5.58
CA LYS A 163 -2.98 1.51 -4.47
C LYS A 163 -2.40 2.63 -3.61
N ILE A 164 -1.13 2.51 -3.22
CA ILE A 164 -0.47 3.48 -2.35
C ILE A 164 -0.26 4.81 -3.08
N ALA A 165 0.33 4.81 -4.27
CA ALA A 165 0.65 6.03 -5.01
C ALA A 165 -0.59 6.89 -5.28
N SER A 166 -1.70 6.27 -5.70
CA SER A 166 -2.95 6.97 -5.97
C SER A 166 -3.60 7.52 -4.70
N ALA A 167 -3.60 6.76 -3.60
CA ALA A 167 -4.14 7.22 -2.32
C ALA A 167 -3.32 8.40 -1.75
N LEU A 168 -2.00 8.32 -1.79
CA LEU A 168 -1.12 9.39 -1.32
C LEU A 168 -1.25 10.65 -2.17
N ALA A 169 -1.37 10.53 -3.51
CA ALA A 169 -1.53 11.68 -4.40
C ALA A 169 -2.76 12.54 -4.07
N VAL A 170 -3.89 11.88 -3.78
CA VAL A 170 -5.14 12.58 -3.44
C VAL A 170 -5.18 13.07 -1.98
N GLY A 171 -4.21 12.68 -1.14
CA GLY A 171 -4.11 13.11 0.26
C GLY A 171 -4.74 12.15 1.28
N CYS A 172 -4.87 10.85 0.95
CA CYS A 172 -5.27 9.82 1.92
C CYS A 172 -4.06 9.22 2.65
N SER A 173 -4.29 8.66 3.85
CA SER A 173 -3.38 7.69 4.48
C SER A 173 -3.73 6.26 4.08
N VAL A 174 -2.81 5.31 4.26
CA VAL A 174 -2.95 3.93 3.79
C VAL A 174 -2.41 2.92 4.79
N ILE A 175 -3.24 1.96 5.19
CA ILE A 175 -2.79 0.70 5.79
C ILE A 175 -2.68 -0.34 4.68
N ALA A 176 -1.44 -0.70 4.35
CA ALA A 176 -1.11 -1.69 3.33
C ALA A 176 -0.95 -3.07 3.96
N LYS A 177 -1.69 -4.04 3.43
CA LYS A 177 -1.58 -5.46 3.74
C LYS A 177 -1.21 -6.22 2.46
N PRO A 178 0.09 -6.36 2.15
CA PRO A 178 0.55 -7.22 1.06
C PRO A 178 0.44 -8.71 1.45
N PRO A 179 0.70 -9.63 0.51
CA PRO A 179 0.89 -11.06 0.80
C PRO A 179 2.03 -11.32 1.80
N GLU A 180 1.85 -12.30 2.68
CA GLU A 180 2.90 -12.80 3.57
C GLU A 180 3.99 -13.55 2.82
N GLU A 181 3.66 -14.12 1.65
CA GLU A 181 4.60 -14.92 0.84
C GLU A 181 5.63 -14.06 0.10
N THR A 182 5.36 -12.75 -0.09
CA THR A 182 6.27 -11.84 -0.82
C THR A 182 6.44 -10.49 -0.08
N PRO A 183 6.95 -10.51 1.17
CA PRO A 183 6.94 -9.34 2.04
C PRO A 183 8.13 -8.39 1.81
N GLY A 184 9.27 -8.89 1.34
CA GLY A 184 10.52 -8.15 1.24
C GLY A 184 10.45 -7.00 0.24
N CYS A 185 9.91 -7.23 -0.96
CA CYS A 185 9.85 -6.19 -1.98
C CYS A 185 8.84 -5.09 -1.61
N THR A 186 7.73 -5.43 -0.93
CA THR A 186 6.74 -4.45 -0.48
C THR A 186 7.21 -3.67 0.75
N GLY A 187 7.97 -4.31 1.65
CA GLY A 187 8.74 -3.62 2.69
C GLY A 187 9.74 -2.61 2.11
N ALA A 188 10.46 -2.98 1.04
CA ALA A 188 11.38 -2.07 0.36
C ALA A 188 10.67 -0.86 -0.29
N LEU A 189 9.48 -1.05 -0.85
CA LEU A 189 8.64 0.06 -1.32
C LEU A 189 8.31 1.05 -0.18
N VAL A 190 7.93 0.54 1.00
CA VAL A 190 7.62 1.37 2.17
C VAL A 190 8.86 2.09 2.72
N ARG A 191 10.04 1.46 2.65
CA ARG A 191 11.32 2.15 2.93
C ARG A 191 11.56 3.31 1.98
N CYS A 192 11.34 3.12 0.68
CA CYS A 192 11.47 4.21 -0.29
C CYS A 192 10.53 5.38 0.03
N LEU A 193 9.31 5.12 0.51
CA LEU A 193 8.38 6.16 0.95
C LEU A 193 8.87 6.90 2.20
N ALA A 194 9.34 6.16 3.21
CA ALA A 194 9.90 6.74 4.42
C ALA A 194 11.13 7.62 4.12
N ASP A 195 12.07 7.10 3.32
CA ASP A 195 13.29 7.82 2.91
C ASP A 195 12.98 9.01 1.97
N ALA A 196 11.86 8.94 1.24
CA ALA A 196 11.35 10.07 0.47
C ALA A 196 10.81 11.21 1.34
N GLY A 197 10.69 11.01 2.66
CA GLY A 197 10.18 11.99 3.61
C GLY A 197 8.66 11.94 3.78
N LEU A 198 8.02 10.82 3.46
CA LEU A 198 6.61 10.63 3.79
C LEU A 198 6.43 10.68 5.32
N PRO A 199 5.54 11.53 5.86
CA PRO A 199 5.39 11.64 7.31
C PRO A 199 4.95 10.33 7.97
N ALA A 200 5.37 10.15 9.22
CA ALA A 200 4.91 9.04 10.07
C ALA A 200 3.37 9.02 10.16
N GLY A 201 2.80 7.82 10.15
CA GLY A 201 1.34 7.64 10.19
C GLY A 201 0.62 7.80 8.86
N VAL A 202 1.28 8.25 7.79
CA VAL A 202 0.62 8.36 6.47
C VAL A 202 0.54 7.00 5.76
N VAL A 203 1.57 6.15 5.92
CA VAL A 203 1.54 4.76 5.45
C VAL A 203 1.85 3.82 6.61
N GLN A 204 1.15 2.69 6.63
CA GLN A 204 1.42 1.55 7.49
C GLN A 204 1.61 0.30 6.62
N LEU A 205 2.48 -0.60 7.06
CA LEU A 205 2.68 -1.92 6.46
C LEU A 205 2.39 -2.96 7.54
N VAL A 206 1.42 -3.83 7.28
CA VAL A 206 1.09 -4.94 8.17
C VAL A 206 1.06 -6.26 7.42
N HIS A 207 1.55 -7.32 8.05
CA HIS A 207 1.42 -8.70 7.61
C HIS A 207 0.61 -9.45 8.67
N GLY A 208 -0.11 -10.49 8.30
CA GLY A 208 -1.00 -11.20 9.22
C GLY A 208 -1.98 -12.12 8.52
N VAL A 209 -2.67 -12.95 9.29
CA VAL A 209 -3.71 -13.84 8.76
C VAL A 209 -4.75 -13.00 7.98
N PRO A 210 -4.92 -13.22 6.66
CA PRO A 210 -5.67 -12.31 5.81
C PRO A 210 -7.11 -12.02 6.28
N ASP A 211 -7.82 -13.04 6.75
CA ASP A 211 -9.19 -12.88 7.27
C ASP A 211 -9.22 -12.08 8.58
N ALA A 212 -8.30 -12.36 9.51
CA ALA A 212 -8.22 -11.64 10.78
C ALA A 212 -7.91 -10.15 10.58
N VAL A 213 -6.88 -9.84 9.78
CA VAL A 213 -6.49 -8.45 9.50
C VAL A 213 -7.62 -7.72 8.76
N SER A 214 -8.19 -8.34 7.73
CA SER A 214 -9.25 -7.67 6.95
C SER A 214 -10.52 -7.42 7.77
N ARG A 215 -10.97 -8.37 8.60
CA ARG A 215 -12.11 -8.15 9.50
C ARG A 215 -11.87 -7.04 10.49
N HIS A 216 -10.69 -7.00 11.12
CA HIS A 216 -10.32 -5.98 12.10
C HIS A 216 -10.35 -4.58 11.47
N LEU A 217 -9.63 -4.40 10.35
CA LEU A 217 -9.56 -3.12 9.65
C LEU A 217 -10.92 -2.67 9.09
N LEU A 218 -11.72 -3.60 8.54
CA LEU A 218 -13.01 -3.26 7.95
C LEU A 218 -14.13 -3.07 8.98
N ALA A 219 -13.99 -3.59 10.21
CA ALA A 219 -14.89 -3.26 11.31
C ALA A 219 -14.68 -1.83 11.83
N SER A 220 -13.46 -1.29 11.71
CA SER A 220 -13.14 0.05 12.20
C SER A 220 -13.89 1.17 11.45
N PRO A 221 -14.34 2.24 12.15
CA PRO A 221 -14.90 3.44 11.53
C PRO A 221 -13.83 4.33 10.87
N VAL A 222 -12.54 4.10 11.15
CA VAL A 222 -11.42 4.88 10.59
C VAL A 222 -11.28 4.65 9.09
N ILE A 223 -11.38 3.40 8.64
CA ILE A 223 -11.24 3.05 7.21
C ILE A 223 -12.45 3.58 6.43
N ARG A 224 -12.19 4.40 5.41
CA ARG A 224 -13.23 4.98 4.53
C ARG A 224 -13.26 4.34 3.15
N LYS A 225 -12.18 3.67 2.76
CA LYS A 225 -12.00 3.03 1.44
C LYS A 225 -11.30 1.69 1.59
N VAL A 226 -11.79 0.68 0.87
CA VAL A 226 -11.14 -0.62 0.69
C VAL A 226 -10.71 -0.76 -0.77
N SER A 227 -9.44 -1.08 -1.02
CA SER A 227 -8.93 -1.39 -2.36
C SER A 227 -8.32 -2.79 -2.35
N PHE A 228 -8.94 -3.72 -3.05
CA PHE A 228 -8.50 -5.12 -3.07
C PHE A 228 -8.24 -5.58 -4.51
N THR A 229 -7.15 -6.33 -4.67
CA THR A 229 -6.87 -7.11 -5.86
C THR A 229 -6.72 -8.56 -5.44
N GLY A 230 -7.35 -9.49 -6.15
CA GLY A 230 -7.24 -10.93 -5.84
C GLY A 230 -8.41 -11.76 -6.38
N SER A 231 -8.74 -12.85 -5.69
CA SER A 231 -9.74 -13.79 -6.19
C SER A 231 -11.18 -13.26 -6.04
N VAL A 232 -12.08 -13.69 -6.94
CA VAL A 232 -13.50 -13.33 -6.89
C VAL A 232 -14.16 -13.70 -5.56
N PRO A 233 -13.95 -14.91 -4.99
CA PRO A 233 -14.57 -15.27 -3.71
C PRO A 233 -14.14 -14.36 -2.55
N VAL A 234 -12.85 -14.03 -2.46
CA VAL A 234 -12.32 -13.13 -1.42
C VAL A 234 -12.83 -11.71 -1.64
N GLY A 235 -12.86 -11.22 -2.89
CA GLY A 235 -13.45 -9.92 -3.21
C GLY A 235 -14.91 -9.79 -2.75
N ARG A 236 -15.74 -10.82 -3.01
CA ARG A 236 -17.13 -10.87 -2.53
C ARG A 236 -17.22 -10.86 -1.00
N HIS A 237 -16.35 -11.60 -0.32
CA HIS A 237 -16.26 -11.61 1.14
C HIS A 237 -15.95 -10.21 1.70
N LEU A 238 -14.91 -9.56 1.18
CA LEU A 238 -14.52 -8.22 1.60
C LEU A 238 -15.58 -7.16 1.30
N MET A 239 -16.33 -7.29 0.19
CA MET A 239 -17.47 -6.40 -0.09
C MET A 239 -18.58 -6.52 0.96
N ARG A 240 -18.86 -7.72 1.48
CA ARG A 240 -19.84 -7.91 2.56
C ARG A 240 -19.37 -7.25 3.85
N LEU A 241 -18.11 -7.47 4.25
CA LEU A 241 -17.52 -6.80 5.42
C LEU A 241 -17.52 -5.27 5.29
N ALA A 242 -17.26 -4.76 4.08
CA ALA A 242 -17.26 -3.32 3.81
C ALA A 242 -18.66 -2.68 3.89
N ALA A 243 -19.73 -3.47 3.70
CA ALA A 243 -21.11 -2.98 3.67
C ALA A 243 -21.58 -2.46 5.04
N ASP A 244 -21.17 -3.09 6.13
CA ASP A 244 -21.56 -2.71 7.50
C ASP A 244 -21.16 -1.27 7.83
N GLY A 245 -20.02 -0.80 7.30
CA GLY A 245 -19.55 0.57 7.45
C GLY A 245 -19.78 1.46 6.23
N LEU A 246 -20.54 1.00 5.22
CA LEU A 246 -20.76 1.68 3.94
C LEU A 246 -19.46 2.18 3.29
N LYS A 247 -18.39 1.40 3.40
CA LYS A 247 -17.04 1.77 2.95
C LYS A 247 -16.99 1.76 1.42
N ARG A 248 -16.28 2.72 0.81
CA ARG A 248 -16.11 2.72 -0.66
C ARG A 248 -15.19 1.58 -1.09
N VAL A 249 -15.62 0.76 -2.04
CA VAL A 249 -14.85 -0.40 -2.52
C VAL A 249 -14.38 -0.26 -3.96
N THR A 250 -13.22 -0.85 -4.26
CA THR A 250 -12.69 -1.05 -5.62
C THR A 250 -12.10 -2.44 -5.63
N MET A 251 -12.54 -3.27 -6.56
CA MET A 251 -12.18 -4.67 -6.64
C MET A 251 -11.61 -4.96 -8.03
N GLU A 252 -10.34 -5.37 -8.08
CA GLU A 252 -9.71 -5.93 -9.27
C GLU A 252 -9.65 -7.46 -9.09
N LEU A 253 -10.52 -8.18 -9.79
CA LEU A 253 -10.75 -9.61 -9.53
C LEU A 253 -10.34 -10.49 -10.72
N GLY A 254 -10.43 -11.81 -10.56
CA GLY A 254 -10.15 -12.76 -11.65
C GLY A 254 -10.97 -12.48 -12.91
N GLY A 255 -10.30 -12.50 -14.06
CA GLY A 255 -10.91 -12.37 -15.38
C GLY A 255 -10.90 -13.71 -16.14
N HIS A 256 -11.65 -13.75 -17.24
CA HIS A 256 -11.55 -14.76 -18.29
C HIS A 256 -11.85 -14.02 -19.60
N ALA A 257 -10.80 -13.75 -20.38
CA ALA A 257 -10.90 -13.07 -21.67
C ALA A 257 -10.86 -14.08 -22.81
#